data_AF-A0A3C0EGE5-F1
#
_entry.id   AF-A0A3C0EGE5-F1
#
_cell.length_a   1.000
_cell.length_b   1.000
_cell.length_c   1.000
_cell.angle_alpha   90.00
_cell.angle_beta   90.00
_cell.angle_gamma   90.00
#
_symmetry.space_group_name_H-M   'P 1'
#
loop_
_entity.id
_entity.type
_entity.pdbx_description
1 polymer ?
#
loop_
_entity_poly.entity_id
_entity_poly.type
_entity_poly.pdbx_seq_one_letter_code
_entity_poly.pdbx_strand_id
1 'polypeptide(L)' 'MIFENVLLHNIAELTDVWRDGKKIQRVPESVREHLNPGAQGRSLNAANSEIRFVADGPVKVTLSSPQGGGTFQVSYGSF' A
#
# COMPACT_ATOMS: atom_id res chain seq x y z
N MET A 1 -1.20 -5.39 -8.58
CA MET A 1 -2.59 -4.92 -8.78
C MET A 1 -2.56 -3.60 -9.55
N ILE A 2 -3.51 -3.34 -10.44
CA ILE A 2 -3.67 -2.01 -11.07
C ILE A 2 -4.81 -1.27 -10.38
N PHE A 3 -4.59 0.00 -10.03
CA PHE A 3 -5.59 0.91 -9.45
C PHE A 3 -5.42 2.29 -10.08
N GLU A 4 -6.45 2.81 -10.75
CA GLU A 4 -6.42 4.16 -11.38
C GLU A 4 -5.17 4.41 -12.24
N ASN A 5 -4.80 3.47 -13.10
CA ASN A 5 -3.60 3.51 -13.96
C ASN A 5 -2.25 3.50 -13.21
N VAL A 6 -2.26 3.17 -11.92
CA VAL A 6 -1.07 2.97 -11.11
C VAL A 6 -0.89 1.48 -10.83
N LEU A 7 0.34 0.98 -10.95
CA LEU A 7 0.70 -0.36 -10.56
C LEU A 7 1.07 -0.40 -9.08
N LEU A 8 0.29 -1.13 -8.31
CA LEU A 8 0.54 -1.45 -6.90
C LEU A 8 1.26 -2.80 -6.82
N HIS A 9 2.55 -2.77 -6.48
CA HIS A 9 3.36 -3.96 -6.27
C HIS A 9 3.33 -4.42 -4.82
N ASN A 10 3.34 -5.74 -4.61
CA ASN A 10 3.21 -6.39 -3.29
C ASN A 10 1.92 -5.98 -2.53
N ILE A 11 0.87 -5.59 -3.26
CA ILE A 11 -0.47 -5.32 -2.73
C ILE A 11 -1.44 -6.35 -3.30
N ALA A 12 -2.08 -7.09 -2.41
CA ALA A 12 -3.07 -8.10 -2.72
C ALA A 12 -4.49 -7.54 -2.70
N GLU A 13 -4.75 -6.53 -1.86
CA GLU A 13 -6.09 -5.99 -1.67
C GLU A 13 -6.06 -4.49 -1.32
N LEU A 14 -7.09 -3.79 -1.76
CA LEU A 14 -7.42 -2.43 -1.34
C LEU A 14 -8.73 -2.47 -0.56
N THR A 15 -8.75 -1.83 0.61
CA THR A 15 -9.97 -1.69 1.41
C THR A 15 -10.33 -0.23 1.61
N ASP A 16 -11.63 0.05 1.66
CA ASP A 16 -12.13 1.37 1.97
C ASP A 16 -11.79 1.76 3.40
N VAL A 17 -11.57 3.05 3.60
CA VAL A 17 -11.38 3.65 4.92
C VAL A 17 -12.42 4.75 5.11
N TRP A 18 -12.67 5.15 6.36
CA TRP A 18 -13.68 6.16 6.71
C TRP A 18 -13.40 7.57 6.15
N ARG A 19 -12.24 7.77 5.52
CA ARG A 19 -11.74 9.03 4.95
C ARG A 19 -11.33 8.82 3.49
N ASP A 20 -10.93 9.88 2.82
CA ASP A 20 -10.43 9.77 1.45
C ASP A 20 -9.19 8.87 1.35
N GLY A 21 -9.18 8.02 0.31
CA GLY A 21 -8.09 7.11 -0.03
C GLY A 21 -8.45 5.63 0.15
N LYS A 22 -7.43 4.78 0.04
CA LYS A 22 -7.54 3.32 0.19
C LYS A 22 -6.49 2.83 1.18
N LYS A 23 -6.85 1.81 1.97
CA LYS A 23 -5.87 1.04 2.74
C LYS A 23 -5.27 -0.04 1.85
N ILE A 24 -3.96 -0.06 1.76
CA ILE A 24 -3.20 -1.07 1.01
C ILE A 24 -2.91 -2.28 1.90
N GLN A 25 -3.19 -3.49 1.41
CA GLN A 25 -2.94 -4.73 2.16
C GLN A 25 -2.08 -5.69 1.33
N ARG A 26 -1.00 -6.21 1.94
CA ARG A 26 -0.12 -7.20 1.30
C ARG A 26 -0.72 -8.60 1.26
N VAL A 27 -1.74 -8.83 2.08
CA VAL A 27 -2.45 -10.09 2.24
C VAL A 27 -3.95 -9.76 2.20
N PRO A 28 -4.79 -10.54 1.48
CA PRO A 28 -6.24 -10.33 1.50
C PRO A 28 -6.78 -10.39 2.93
N GLU A 29 -7.80 -9.59 3.23
CA GLU A 29 -8.39 -9.51 4.57
C GLU A 29 -8.89 -10.88 5.05
N SER A 30 -9.54 -11.61 4.14
CA SER A 30 -10.02 -12.96 4.40
C SER A 30 -8.90 -13.93 4.79
N VAL A 31 -7.67 -13.73 4.32
CA VAL A 31 -6.52 -14.54 4.73
C VAL A 31 -5.94 -14.00 6.03
N ARG A 32 -5.85 -12.67 6.19
CA ARG A 32 -5.32 -12.01 7.38
C ARG A 32 -6.02 -12.48 8.64
N GLU A 33 -7.36 -12.55 8.65
CA GLU A 33 -8.16 -12.93 9.82
C GLU A 33 -7.85 -14.34 10.35
N HIS A 34 -7.30 -15.21 9.50
CA HIS A 34 -6.92 -16.57 9.86
C HIS A 34 -5.45 -16.72 10.26
N LEU A 35 -4.67 -15.64 10.25
CA LEU A 35 -3.29 -15.64 10.75
C LEU A 35 -3.26 -15.60 12.28
N ASN A 36 -2.12 -16.00 12.88
CA ASN A 36 -1.90 -15.79 14.31
C ASN A 36 -1.91 -14.29 14.68
N PRO A 37 -2.25 -13.90 15.92
CA PRO A 37 -2.47 -12.49 16.28
C PRO A 37 -1.31 -11.55 15.92
N GLY A 38 -0.06 -12.01 16.09
CA GLY A 38 1.11 -11.20 15.73
C GLY A 38 1.24 -10.99 14.22
N ALA A 39 0.93 -12.01 13.42
CA ALA A 39 0.95 -11.93 11.97
C ALA A 39 -0.20 -11.08 11.42
N GLN A 40 -1.38 -11.12 12.05
CA GLN A 40 -2.52 -10.24 11.69
C GLN A 40 -2.15 -8.77 11.72
N GLY A 41 -1.37 -8.34 12.73
CA GLY A 41 -0.88 -6.97 12.83
C GLY A 41 0.22 -6.67 11.81
N ARG A 42 1.25 -7.52 11.73
CA ARG A 42 2.40 -7.31 10.82
C ARG A 42 2.02 -7.32 9.34
N SER A 43 0.99 -8.04 8.93
CA SER A 43 0.53 -8.07 7.54
C SER A 43 -0.11 -6.75 7.10
N LEU A 44 -0.53 -5.89 8.05
CA LEU A 44 -1.03 -4.55 7.76
C LEU A 44 0.08 -3.54 7.45
N ASN A 45 1.35 -3.88 7.72
CA ASN A 45 2.48 -3.03 7.35
C ASN A 45 2.68 -3.07 5.83
N ALA A 46 2.82 -1.90 5.21
CA ALA A 46 3.12 -1.72 3.79
C ALA A 46 4.61 -1.99 3.42
N ALA A 47 5.27 -2.88 4.16
CA ALA A 47 6.68 -3.17 3.97
C ALA A 47 6.94 -3.74 2.57
N ASN A 48 7.90 -3.16 1.85
CA ASN A 48 8.22 -3.51 0.46
C ASN A 48 7.02 -3.43 -0.49
N SER A 49 6.05 -2.56 -0.20
CA SER A 49 4.99 -2.20 -1.14
C SER A 49 5.43 -1.03 -2.00
N GLU A 50 5.05 -1.05 -3.27
CA GLU A 50 5.43 0.01 -4.20
C GLU A 50 4.22 0.54 -4.96
N ILE A 51 4.24 1.84 -5.22
CA ILE A 51 3.28 2.57 -6.04
C ILE A 51 4.06 3.01 -7.28
N ARG A 52 3.81 2.37 -8.42
CA ARG A 52 4.55 2.55 -9.67
C ARG A 52 3.65 3.20 -10.71
N PHE A 53 4.06 4.34 -11.24
CA PHE A 53 3.33 5.05 -12.29
C PHE A 53 4.30 5.83 -13.18
N VAL A 54 3.83 6.17 -14.37
CA VAL A 54 4.48 7.13 -15.27
C VAL A 54 3.71 8.44 -15.14
N ALA A 55 4.43 9.56 -15.09
CA ALA A 55 3.84 10.89 -14.97
C ALA A 55 4.37 11.80 -16.08
N ASP A 56 3.46 12.52 -16.73
CA ASP A 56 3.77 13.52 -17.76
C ASP A 56 4.07 14.91 -17.16
N GLY A 57 4.16 15.02 -15.83
CA GLY A 57 4.37 16.26 -15.10
C GLY A 57 4.45 16.06 -13.58
N PRO A 58 4.43 17.14 -12.78
CA PRO A 58 4.47 17.06 -11.32
C PRO A 58 3.29 16.26 -10.76
N VAL A 59 3.56 15.38 -9.79
CA VAL A 59 2.55 14.57 -9.11
C VAL A 59 2.63 14.79 -7.60
N LYS A 60 1.46 14.81 -6.95
CA LYS A 60 1.34 14.82 -5.50
C LYS A 60 0.80 13.46 -5.03
N VAL A 61 1.58 12.77 -4.21
CA VAL A 61 1.17 11.53 -3.55
C VAL A 61 0.95 11.81 -2.08
N THR A 62 -0.25 11.52 -1.58
CA THR A 62 -0.59 11.65 -0.15
C THR A 62 -0.58 10.27 0.48
N LEU A 63 0.30 10.07 1.47
CA LEU A 63 0.39 8.84 2.24
C LEU A 63 -0.01 9.11 3.70
N SER A 64 -0.57 8.11 4.37
CA SER A 64 -0.91 8.22 5.79
C SER A 64 -0.71 6.89 6.50
N SER A 65 -0.12 6.97 7.69
CA SER A 65 0.11 5.85 8.59
C SER A 65 -0.40 6.23 9.99
N PRO A 66 -1.67 5.91 10.33
CA PRO A 66 -2.29 6.38 11.57
C PRO A 66 -1.68 5.74 12.83
N GLN A 67 -1.14 4.53 12.70
CA GLN A 67 -0.63 3.74 13.83
C GLN A 67 0.88 3.90 14.06
N GLY A 68 1.57 4.77 13.32
CA GLY A 68 3.01 5.01 13.52
C GLY A 68 3.71 5.68 12.35
N GLY A 69 5.01 5.92 12.50
CA GLY A 69 5.86 6.42 11.41
C GLY A 69 6.07 5.37 10.33
N GLY A 70 6.26 5.83 9.10
CA GLY A 70 6.68 5.00 7.97
C GLY A 70 7.76 5.73 7.19
N THR A 71 8.65 4.96 6.57
CA THR A 71 9.60 5.50 5.59
C THR A 71 9.09 5.17 4.19
N PHE A 72 9.24 6.12 3.29
CA PHE A 72 9.05 5.90 1.86
C PHE A 72 10.30 6.42 1.15
N GLN A 73 10.55 5.87 -0.03
CA GLN A 73 11.61 6.34 -0.90
C GLN A 73 11.02 6.56 -2.28
N VAL A 74 11.34 7.71 -2.87
CA VAL A 74 11.04 7.99 -4.27
C VAL A 74 12.21 7.46 -5.09
N SER A 75 11.93 6.61 -6.06
CA SER A 75 12.91 6.07 -7.00
C SER A 75 12.47 6.41 -8.42
N TYR A 76 13.44 6.75 -9.27
CA TYR A 76 13.25 7.01 -10.70
C TYR A 76 14.08 5.99 -11.48
N GLY A 77 13.48 5.30 -12.46
CA GLY A 77 14.21 4.45 -13.42
C GLY A 77 13.68 3.02 -13.58
N SER A 78 14.21 2.34 -14.60
CA SER A 78 14.01 0.92 -14.88
C SER A 78 14.91 0.10 -13.96
N PHE A 79 14.31 -0.70 -13.08
CA PHE A 79 15.02 -1.79 -12.44
C PHE A 79 15.68 -2.70 -13.48
#